data_AF-A0A1E4BYZ6-F1
#
_entry.id   AF-A0A1E4BYZ6-F1
#
_cell.length_a   1.000
_cell.length_b   1.000
_cell.length_c   1.000
_cell.angle_alpha   90.00
_cell.angle_beta   90.00
_cell.angle_gamma   90.00
#
_symmetry.space_group_name_H-M   'P 1'
#
loop_
_entity.id
_entity.type
_entity.pdbx_description
1 polymer ?
#
loop_
_entity_poly.entity_id
_entity_poly.type
_entity_poly.pdbx_seq_one_letter_code
_entity_poly.pdbx_strand_id
1 'polypeptide(L)' 'MPRVQRPAFGASQRMAVAPGHEAEGIIEMPAGQSGHPLSPFWRAGHEAWVQGAPTPFLPGPAQHVLRLTPRT' A
#
# COMPACT_ATOMS: atom_id res chain seq x y z
N MET A 1 -7.43 -15.32 -4.39
CA MET A 1 -8.23 -14.12 -4.74
C MET A 1 -7.92 -13.72 -6.18
N PRO A 2 -8.91 -13.63 -7.09
CA PRO A 2 -8.69 -13.21 -8.47
C PRO A 2 -8.38 -11.70 -8.55
N ARG A 3 -7.57 -11.28 -9.54
CA ARG A 3 -7.30 -9.87 -9.81
C ARG A 3 -8.53 -9.22 -10.45
N VAL A 4 -8.97 -8.09 -9.89
CA VAL A 4 -10.16 -7.37 -10.32
C VAL A 4 -9.78 -5.93 -10.63
N GLN A 5 -9.64 -5.63 -11.91
CA GLN A 5 -9.24 -4.32 -12.40
C GLN A 5 -9.73 -4.13 -13.82
N ARG A 6 -10.68 -3.22 -14.00
CA ARG A 6 -11.28 -2.79 -15.27
C ARG A 6 -11.25 -1.26 -15.33
N PRO A 7 -11.40 -0.66 -16.51
CA PRO A 7 -11.37 0.81 -16.65
C PRO A 7 -12.34 1.56 -15.73
N ALA A 8 -13.51 0.98 -15.44
CA ALA A 8 -14.54 1.62 -14.63
C ALA A 8 -14.69 1.04 -13.20
N PHE A 9 -13.95 -0.02 -12.85
CA PHE A 9 -14.06 -0.64 -11.53
C PHE A 9 -12.80 -1.45 -11.19
N GLY A 10 -12.39 -1.47 -9.93
CA GLY A 10 -11.29 -2.31 -9.49
C GLY A 10 -11.38 -2.59 -7.99
N ALA A 11 -10.57 -3.54 -7.53
CA ALA A 11 -10.45 -3.81 -6.10
C ALA A 11 -9.84 -2.61 -5.37
N SER A 12 -10.40 -2.28 -4.20
CA SER A 12 -9.84 -1.28 -3.29
C SER A 12 -8.48 -1.70 -2.74
N GLN A 13 -8.26 -3.01 -2.63
CA GLN A 13 -7.03 -3.60 -2.13
C GLN A 13 -6.94 -5.07 -2.56
N ARG A 14 -5.71 -5.57 -2.73
CA ARG A 14 -5.40 -6.99 -2.78
C ARG A 14 -4.34 -7.30 -1.73
N MET A 15 -4.62 -8.26 -0.86
CA MET A 15 -3.72 -8.67 0.22
C MET A 15 -3.77 -10.18 0.40
N ALA A 16 -2.60 -10.78 0.54
CA ALA A 16 -2.46 -12.20 0.87
C ALA A 16 -1.20 -12.38 1.72
N VAL A 17 -1.36 -12.99 2.89
CA VAL A 17 -0.30 -13.23 3.85
C VAL A 17 -0.66 -14.46 4.69
N ALA A 18 0.34 -15.21 5.11
CA ALA A 18 0.19 -16.33 6.04
C ALA A 18 0.98 -16.04 7.33
N PRO A 19 0.48 -16.46 8.51
CA PRO A 19 1.22 -16.30 9.77
C PRO A 19 2.62 -16.94 9.68
N GLY A 20 3.66 -16.20 10.05
CA GLY A 20 5.06 -16.65 9.99
C GLY A 20 5.71 -16.54 8.61
N HIS A 21 4.97 -16.09 7.59
CA HIS A 21 5.45 -15.87 6.21
C HIS A 21 5.15 -14.43 5.74
N GLU A 22 5.17 -13.46 6.65
CA GLU A 22 4.82 -12.07 6.35
C GLU A 22 5.76 -11.44 5.30
N ALA A 23 7.02 -11.89 5.26
CA ALA A 23 8.02 -11.45 4.27
C ALA A 23 7.68 -11.88 2.83
N GLU A 24 6.88 -12.94 2.67
CA GLU A 24 6.40 -13.44 1.38
C GLU A 24 5.02 -12.87 1.02
N GLY A 25 4.39 -12.17 1.97
CA GLY A 25 3.07 -11.58 1.79
C GLY A 25 3.08 -10.42 0.79
N ILE A 26 1.90 -10.13 0.26
CA ILE A 26 1.68 -9.01 -0.66
C ILE A 26 0.58 -8.06 -0.17
N ILE A 27 0.70 -6.78 -0.51
CA ILE A 27 -0.36 -5.77 -0.35
C ILE A 27 -0.31 -4.76 -1.50
N GLU A 28 -1.39 -4.65 -2.27
CA GLU A 28 -1.53 -3.70 -3.39
C GLU A 28 -2.77 -2.83 -3.17
N MET A 29 -2.65 -1.53 -3.47
CA MET A 29 -3.74 -0.55 -3.40
C MET A 29 -3.71 0.39 -4.62
N PRO A 30 -4.86 0.91 -5.07
CA PRO A 30 -4.95 1.80 -6.25
C PRO A 30 -4.27 3.15 -6.06
N ALA A 31 -4.02 3.57 -4.83
CA ALA A 31 -3.34 4.81 -4.48
C ALA A 31 -2.41 4.54 -3.29
N GLY A 32 -1.56 5.52 -2.97
CA GLY A 32 -0.73 5.40 -1.78
C GLY A 32 -1.51 5.75 -0.50
N GLN A 33 -0.85 5.67 0.64
CA GLN A 33 -1.46 5.88 1.95
C GLN A 33 -1.87 7.33 2.22
N SER A 34 -1.33 8.28 1.48
CA SER A 34 -1.66 9.69 1.68
C SER A 34 -2.88 10.09 0.85
N GLY A 35 -3.84 10.74 1.49
CA GLY A 35 -4.98 11.38 0.84
C GLY A 35 -4.72 12.80 0.31
N HIS A 36 -3.49 13.31 0.42
CA HIS A 36 -3.18 14.69 -0.01
C HIS A 36 -2.58 14.70 -1.41
N PRO A 37 -3.17 15.39 -2.41
CA PRO A 37 -2.70 15.38 -3.81
C PRO A 37 -1.26 15.85 -4.06
N LEU A 38 -0.68 16.63 -3.14
CA LEU A 38 0.70 17.14 -3.24
C LEU A 38 1.71 16.22 -2.53
N SER A 39 1.24 15.20 -1.81
CA SER A 39 2.12 14.25 -1.16
C SER A 39 2.84 13.40 -2.21
N PRO A 40 4.15 13.12 -2.04
CA PRO A 40 4.82 12.11 -2.86
C PRO A 40 4.19 10.72 -2.69
N PHE A 41 3.42 10.51 -1.62
CA PHE A 41 2.73 9.26 -1.32
C PHE A 41 1.27 9.21 -1.79
N TRP A 42 0.78 10.20 -2.55
CA TRP A 42 -0.61 10.21 -3.06
C TRP A 42 -0.88 9.08 -4.06
N ARG A 43 0.03 8.85 -5.01
CA ARG A 43 -0.08 7.80 -6.04
C ARG A 43 0.95 6.68 -5.87
N ALA A 44 1.59 6.59 -4.71
CA ALA A 44 2.58 5.55 -4.45
C ALA A 44 1.97 4.16 -4.63
N GLY A 45 2.57 3.33 -5.49
CA GLY A 45 2.07 1.99 -5.79
C GLY A 45 0.96 1.92 -6.86
N HIS A 46 0.48 3.04 -7.39
CA HIS A 46 -0.60 3.03 -8.41
C HIS A 46 -0.21 2.25 -9.67
N GLU A 47 1.01 2.43 -10.18
CA GLU A 47 1.48 1.70 -11.36
C GLU A 47 1.56 0.19 -11.10
N ALA A 48 2.08 -0.22 -9.93
CA ALA A 48 2.10 -1.62 -9.53
C ALA A 48 0.69 -2.20 -9.45
N TRP A 49 -0.27 -1.46 -8.90
CA TRP A 49 -1.68 -1.84 -8.91
C TRP A 49 -2.23 -1.97 -10.34
N VAL A 50 -1.95 -1.03 -11.25
CA VAL A 50 -2.34 -1.10 -12.68
C VAL A 50 -1.79 -2.34 -13.37
N GLN A 51 -0.53 -2.67 -13.14
CA GLN A 51 0.13 -3.84 -13.76
C GLN A 51 -0.17 -5.15 -13.03
N GLY A 52 -0.74 -5.11 -11.82
CA GLY A 52 -0.87 -6.27 -10.94
C GLY A 52 0.47 -6.81 -10.45
N ALA A 53 1.47 -5.92 -10.32
CA ALA A 53 2.78 -6.28 -9.82
C ALA A 53 2.74 -6.43 -8.29
N PRO A 54 3.25 -7.54 -7.73
CA PRO A 54 3.23 -7.77 -6.29
C PRO A 54 4.07 -6.73 -5.55
N THR A 55 3.48 -6.10 -4.55
CA THR A 55 4.17 -5.19 -3.62
C THR A 55 4.28 -5.83 -2.23
N PRO A 56 5.43 -5.72 -1.53
CA PRO A 56 5.65 -6.41 -0.25
C PRO A 56 4.61 -6.03 0.81
N PHE A 57 4.11 -7.03 1.55
CA PHE A 57 3.18 -6.81 2.68
C PHE A 57 3.82 -6.02 3.82
N LEU A 58 5.07 -6.33 4.14
CA LEU A 58 5.80 -5.63 5.20
C LEU A 58 6.27 -4.25 4.72
N PRO A 59 6.20 -3.23 5.59
CA PRO A 59 6.76 -1.93 5.27
C PRO A 59 8.28 -2.02 5.15
N GLY A 60 8.86 -1.16 4.32
CA GLY A 60 10.30 -0.92 4.32
C GLY A 60 10.77 -0.14 5.56
N PRO A 61 12.06 0.23 5.60
CA PRO A 61 12.59 1.08 6.66
C PRO A 61 11.79 2.37 6.84
N ALA A 62 11.66 2.82 8.09
CA ALA A 62 10.97 4.06 8.41
C ALA A 62 11.67 5.26 7.74
N GLN A 63 10.94 6.01 6.91
CA GLN A 63 11.47 7.22 6.26
C GLN A 63 11.36 8.46 7.15
N HIS A 64 10.35 8.50 8.03
CA HIS A 64 10.08 9.64 8.90
C HIS A 64 9.71 9.13 10.30
N VAL A 65 10.17 9.82 11.34
CA VAL A 65 9.87 9.50 12.74
C VAL A 65 9.36 10.75 13.43
N LEU A 66 8.17 10.66 14.02
CA LEU A 66 7.57 11.74 14.79
C LEU A 66 7.57 11.37 16.28
N ARG A 67 8.18 12.22 17.11
CA ARG A 67 8.12 12.11 18.56
C ARG A 67 7.12 13.12 19.10
N LEU A 68 6.01 12.62 19.63
CA LEU A 68 4.95 13.45 20.20
C LEU A 68 5.15 13.57 21.70
N THR A 69 5.23 14.80 22.21
CA THR A 69 5.25 15.09 23.65
C THR A 69 3.94 15.82 24.00
N PRO A 70 3.03 15.20 24.77
CA PRO A 70 1.82 15.88 25.20
C PRO A 70 2.19 17.06 26.10
N ARG A 71 1.43 18.15 25.99
CA ARG A 71 1.47 19.26 26.94
C ARG A 71 0.26 19.13 27.85
N THR A 72 0.51 19.08 29.16
CA THR A 72 -0.51 19.21 30.21
C THR A 72 -1.03 20.63 30.29
#